data_AF-A0A255XLY5-F1
#
_entry.id   AF-A0A255XLY5-F1
#
_cell.length_a   1.000
_cell.length_b   1.000
_cell.length_c   1.000
_cell.angle_alpha   90.00
_cell.angle_beta   90.00
_cell.angle_gamma   90.00
#
_symmetry.space_group_name_H-M   'P 1'
#
loop_
_entity.id
_entity.type
_entity.pdbx_description
1 polymer ?
#
loop_
_entity_poly.entity_id
_entity_poly.type
_entity_poly.pdbx_seq_one_letter_code
_entity_poly.pdbx_strand_id
1 'polypeptide(L)'
;MRAFGAALIAVLVTAGTALAQTAPVQLFKVVTVKDEITIGVTAAEAAKLGSGPVLEALATLLTRQGQLSAWQYAMRKGSDGALEQAPLRRVVIFKTDSLRLEPVTLGATVKLVAPKE
;
A
#
# COMPACT_ATOMS: atom_id res chain seq x y z
N MET A 1 -37.41 -48.54 -26.30
CA MET A 1 -37.81 -47.27 -25.65
C MET A 1 -36.79 -46.98 -24.55
N ARG A 2 -36.26 -45.75 -24.48
CA ARG A 2 -35.30 -45.18 -23.49
C ARG A 2 -33.81 -45.46 -23.80
N ALA A 3 -33.07 -44.64 -24.54
CA ALA A 3 -32.70 -43.20 -24.46
C ALA A 3 -31.29 -43.03 -23.87
N PHE A 4 -30.45 -42.34 -24.67
CA PHE A 4 -29.05 -41.96 -24.44
C PHE A 4 -28.89 -41.06 -23.21
N GLY A 5 -27.79 -41.22 -22.47
CA GLY A 5 -27.38 -40.30 -21.41
C GLY A 5 -25.93 -39.86 -21.59
N ALA A 6 -25.70 -38.81 -22.39
CA ALA A 6 -24.43 -38.10 -22.40
C ALA A 6 -24.42 -37.11 -21.23
N ALA A 7 -23.54 -37.30 -20.25
CA ALA A 7 -23.34 -36.37 -19.15
C ALA A 7 -22.26 -35.34 -19.53
N LEU A 8 -22.69 -34.09 -19.68
CA LEU A 8 -21.84 -32.93 -19.97
C LEU A 8 -21.21 -32.41 -18.67
N ILE A 9 -19.88 -32.26 -18.65
CA ILE A 9 -19.12 -31.64 -17.56
C ILE A 9 -19.15 -30.12 -17.75
N ALA A 10 -19.50 -29.37 -16.71
CA ALA A 10 -19.25 -27.93 -16.62
C ALA A 10 -18.50 -27.63 -15.32
N VAL A 11 -17.18 -27.42 -15.42
CA VAL A 11 -16.37 -26.86 -14.34
C VAL A 11 -16.52 -25.34 -14.39
N LEU A 12 -17.22 -24.76 -13.42
CA LEU A 12 -17.17 -23.31 -13.20
C LEU A 12 -15.89 -22.96 -12.46
N VAL A 13 -14.93 -22.35 -13.16
CA VAL A 13 -13.84 -21.61 -12.51
C VAL A 13 -14.39 -20.23 -12.15
N THR A 14 -14.81 -20.05 -10.91
CA THR A 14 -15.08 -18.71 -10.37
C THR A 14 -13.74 -18.06 -10.04
N ALA A 15 -13.19 -17.30 -10.99
CA ALA A 15 -12.14 -16.33 -10.69
C ALA A 15 -12.76 -15.23 -9.80
N GLY A 16 -12.70 -15.42 -8.49
CA GLY A 16 -13.11 -14.42 -7.52
C GLY A 16 -12.23 -13.18 -7.68
N THR A 17 -12.83 -12.06 -8.07
CA THR A 17 -12.22 -10.74 -7.96
C THR A 17 -11.84 -10.51 -6.51
N ALA A 18 -10.55 -10.51 -6.20
CA ALA A 18 -10.06 -10.15 -4.87
C ALA A 18 -10.47 -8.69 -4.61
N LEU A 19 -11.50 -8.50 -3.78
CA LEU A 19 -11.83 -7.19 -3.23
C LEU A 19 -10.60 -6.72 -2.46
N ALA A 20 -9.99 -5.63 -2.93
CA ALA A 20 -8.87 -5.00 -2.25
C ALA A 20 -9.33 -4.57 -0.87
N GLN A 21 -9.05 -5.39 0.15
CA GLN A 21 -9.18 -4.98 1.54
C GLN A 21 -8.26 -3.78 1.71
N THR A 22 -8.82 -2.64 2.13
CA THR A 22 -8.01 -1.46 2.47
C THR A 22 -6.97 -1.90 3.50
N ALA A 23 -5.72 -2.04 3.06
CA ALA A 23 -4.64 -2.40 3.95
C ALA A 23 -4.57 -1.35 5.07
N PRO A 24 -4.33 -1.76 6.33
CA PRO A 24 -4.35 -0.84 7.48
C PRO A 24 -3.33 0.30 7.32
N VAL A 25 -2.34 0.11 6.45
CA VAL A 25 -1.37 1.10 6.02
C VAL A 25 -1.30 1.07 4.49
N GLN A 26 -1.38 2.23 3.85
CA GLN A 26 -1.07 2.41 2.43
C GLN A 26 0.37 2.87 2.28
N LEU A 27 1.13 2.22 1.41
CA LEU A 27 2.54 2.52 1.20
C LEU A 27 2.76 3.35 -0.05
N PHE A 28 3.66 4.31 0.06
CA PHE A 28 4.10 5.15 -1.05
C PHE A 28 5.61 5.22 -1.06
N LYS A 29 6.20 5.15 -2.25
CA LYS A 29 7.59 5.52 -2.45
C LYS A 29 7.65 7.03 -2.70
N VAL A 30 8.51 7.70 -1.96
CA VAL A 30 8.95 9.06 -2.24
C VAL A 30 10.22 8.95 -3.07
N VAL A 31 10.17 9.42 -4.30
CA VAL A 31 11.30 9.40 -5.23
C VAL A 31 11.82 10.82 -5.40
N THR A 32 13.12 10.99 -5.18
CA THR A 32 13.84 12.24 -5.45
C THR A 32 15.00 11.97 -6.40
N VAL A 33 15.70 13.03 -6.82
CA VAL A 33 16.95 12.88 -7.61
C VAL A 33 18.10 12.25 -6.82
N LYS A 34 18.03 12.26 -5.49
CA LYS A 34 19.11 11.76 -4.62
C LYS A 34 18.85 10.34 -4.14
N ASP A 35 17.59 10.04 -3.82
CA ASP A 35 17.22 8.83 -3.11
C ASP A 35 15.74 8.49 -3.26
N GLU A 36 15.41 7.28 -2.78
CA GLU A 36 14.06 6.79 -2.67
C GLU A 36 13.82 6.26 -1.25
N ILE A 37 12.67 6.60 -0.67
CA ILE A 37 12.24 6.03 0.62
C ILE A 37 10.80 5.53 0.52
N THR A 38 10.47 4.47 1.24
CA THR A 38 9.07 4.05 1.42
C THR A 38 8.50 4.71 2.66
N ILE A 39 7.31 5.31 2.53
CA ILE A 39 6.50 5.79 3.64
C ILE A 39 5.19 5.03 3.73
N GLY A 40 4.58 5.04 4.90
CA GLY A 40 3.24 4.51 5.12
C GLY A 40 2.30 5.56 5.67
N VAL A 41 1.05 5.49 5.22
CA VAL A 41 -0.08 6.26 5.73
C VAL A 41 -1.08 5.29 6.34
N THR A 42 -1.29 5.39 7.64
CA THR A 42 -2.31 4.60 8.35
C THR A 42 -3.71 5.02 7.96
N ALA A 43 -4.71 4.15 8.16
CA ALA A 43 -6.11 4.52 7.97
C ALA A 43 -6.53 5.77 8.78
N ALA A 44 -6.02 5.91 10.00
CA ALA A 44 -6.28 7.07 10.87
C ALA A 44 -5.63 8.36 10.34
N GLU A 45 -4.42 8.28 9.78
CA GLU A 45 -3.79 9.42 9.11
C GLU A 45 -4.53 9.77 7.82
N ALA A 46 -4.91 8.78 7.00
CA ALA A 46 -5.66 8.97 5.77
C ALA A 46 -6.99 9.71 6.02
N ALA A 47 -7.73 9.33 7.06
CA ALA A 47 -8.98 10.00 7.43
C ALA A 47 -8.81 11.49 7.77
N LYS A 48 -7.61 11.92 8.19
CA LYS A 48 -7.28 13.33 8.48
C LYS A 48 -6.88 14.12 7.23
N LEU A 49 -6.51 13.44 6.13
CA LEU A 49 -6.11 14.09 4.89
C LEU A 49 -7.31 14.60 4.07
N GLY A 50 -8.50 14.01 4.30
CA GLY A 50 -9.74 14.38 3.63
C GLY A 50 -10.36 13.20 2.87
N SER A 51 -11.39 13.50 2.09
CA SER A 51 -12.09 12.51 1.25
C SER A 51 -11.38 12.32 -0.09
N GLY A 52 -11.38 11.10 -0.61
CA GLY A 52 -10.78 10.75 -1.91
C GLY A 52 -9.61 9.76 -1.76
N PRO A 53 -8.93 9.42 -2.87
CA PRO A 53 -7.80 8.51 -2.80
C PRO A 53 -6.59 9.20 -2.14
N VAL A 54 -5.82 8.41 -1.39
CA VAL A 54 -4.79 8.94 -0.47
C VAL A 54 -3.63 9.60 -1.23
N LEU A 55 -3.29 9.10 -2.42
CA LEU A 55 -2.21 9.65 -3.24
C LEU A 55 -2.47 11.13 -3.58
N GLU A 56 -3.68 11.44 -4.03
CA GLU A 56 -4.13 12.77 -4.41
C GLU A 56 -4.19 13.67 -3.18
N ALA A 57 -4.70 13.16 -2.06
CA ALA A 57 -4.75 13.91 -0.80
C ALA A 57 -3.34 14.27 -0.28
N LEU A 58 -2.36 13.36 -0.40
CA LEU A 58 -0.96 13.64 -0.10
C LEU A 58 -0.37 14.69 -1.05
N ALA A 59 -0.66 14.60 -2.35
CA ALA A 59 -0.19 15.57 -3.33
C ALA A 59 -0.74 16.99 -3.05
N THR A 60 -2.02 17.10 -2.69
CA THR A 60 -2.63 18.36 -2.24
C THR A 60 -1.96 18.87 -0.97
N LEU A 61 -1.74 18.01 0.03
CA LEU A 61 -1.09 18.38 1.28
C LEU A 61 0.32 18.93 1.04
N LEU A 62 1.13 18.22 0.24
CA LEU A 62 2.50 18.60 -0.07
C LEU A 62 2.55 19.91 -0.87
N THR A 63 1.59 20.13 -1.77
CA THR A 63 1.48 21.40 -2.52
C THR A 63 1.12 22.57 -1.61
N ARG A 64 0.19 22.36 -0.67
CA ARG A 64 -0.29 23.40 0.24
C ARG A 64 0.69 23.75 1.36
N GLN A 65 1.36 22.74 1.94
CA GLN A 65 2.21 22.92 3.12
C GLN A 65 3.71 22.91 2.80
N GLY A 66 4.11 22.46 1.60
CA GLY A 66 5.52 22.32 1.23
C GLY A 66 6.24 21.15 1.90
N GLN A 67 5.58 20.42 2.81
CA GLN A 67 6.16 19.27 3.50
C GLN A 67 5.09 18.25 3.93
N LEU A 68 5.54 17.03 4.26
CA LEU A 68 4.74 15.91 4.73
C LEU A 68 5.46 15.18 5.86
N SER A 69 4.79 14.96 6.99
CA SER A 69 5.29 14.10 8.07
C SER A 69 4.71 12.69 7.96
N ALA A 70 5.55 11.67 7.91
CA ALA A 70 5.12 10.28 7.74
C ALA A 70 6.02 9.30 8.49
N TRP A 71 5.56 8.06 8.66
CA TRP A 71 6.43 6.94 9.03
C TRP A 71 7.20 6.47 7.80
N GLN A 72 8.53 6.39 7.89
CA GLN A 72 9.37 5.65 6.95
C GLN A 72 9.26 4.16 7.24
N TYR A 73 9.21 3.35 6.18
CA TYR A 73 9.18 1.90 6.23
C TYR A 73 10.42 1.31 5.58
N ALA A 74 10.84 0.15 6.08
CA ALA A 74 11.93 -0.63 5.52
C ALA A 74 11.62 -2.13 5.61
N MET A 75 12.25 -2.93 4.76
CA MET A 75 12.20 -4.37 4.88
C MET A 75 13.04 -4.84 6.06
N ARG A 76 12.52 -5.80 6.83
CA ARG A 76 13.27 -6.53 7.85
C ARG A 76 12.80 -7.98 7.93
N LYS A 77 13.57 -8.81 8.64
CA LYS A 77 13.12 -10.13 9.07
C LYS A 77 12.30 -9.99 10.36
N GLY A 78 11.13 -10.62 10.39
CA GLY A 78 10.31 -10.80 11.58
C GLY A 78 10.94 -11.80 12.56
N SER A 79 10.41 -11.87 13.78
CA SER A 79 10.84 -12.85 14.78
C SER A 79 10.56 -14.30 14.36
N ASP A 80 9.58 -14.49 13.47
CA ASP A 80 9.23 -15.76 12.83
C ASP A 80 10.04 -16.03 11.54
N GLY A 81 11.00 -15.16 11.20
CA GLY A 81 11.81 -15.25 9.98
C GLY A 81 11.12 -14.76 8.70
N ALA A 82 9.85 -14.35 8.76
CA ALA A 82 9.14 -13.82 7.59
C ALA A 82 9.71 -12.46 7.14
N LEU A 83 9.58 -12.14 5.85
CA LEU A 83 9.89 -10.79 5.37
C LEU A 83 8.74 -9.85 5.74
N GLU A 84 9.11 -8.74 6.38
CA GLU A 84 8.20 -7.71 6.83
C GLU A 84 8.57 -6.36 6.24
N GLN A 85 7.59 -5.65 5.69
CA GLN A 85 7.69 -4.20 5.50
C GLN A 85 7.22 -3.54 6.78
N ALA A 86 8.14 -2.95 7.53
CA ALA A 86 7.90 -2.47 8.88
C ALA A 86 8.29 -0.99 9.07
N PRO A 87 7.64 -0.27 10.01
CA PRO A 87 8.03 1.09 10.37
C PRO A 87 9.46 1.12 10.91
N LEU A 88 10.22 2.10 10.44
CA LEU A 88 11.60 2.35 10.87
C LEU A 88 11.68 3.56 11.80
N ARG A 89 11.14 4.72 11.36
CA ARG A 89 11.18 6.01 12.07
C ARG A 89 10.20 7.01 11.46
N ARG A 90 9.90 8.09 12.17
CA ARG A 90 9.22 9.26 11.58
C ARG A 90 10.20 10.09 10.74
N VAL A 91 9.71 10.63 9.64
CA VAL A 91 10.44 11.54 8.75
C VAL A 91 9.56 12.71 8.35
N VAL A 92 10.21 13.84 8.00
CA VAL A 92 9.57 14.96 7.32
C VAL A 92 10.15 15.02 5.91
N ILE A 93 9.26 14.98 4.92
CA ILE A 93 9.58 15.08 3.51
C ILE A 93 9.30 16.51 3.07
N PHE A 94 10.28 17.16 2.46
CA PHE A 94 10.12 18.50 1.90
C PHE A 94 9.85 18.41 0.40
N LYS A 95 8.94 19.26 -0.09
CA LYS A 95 8.66 19.39 -1.52
C LYS A 95 9.91 19.86 -2.26
N THR A 96 10.21 19.20 -3.37
CA THR A 96 11.26 19.59 -4.31
C THR A 96 10.73 19.44 -5.73
N ASP A 97 11.37 20.07 -6.72
CA ASP A 97 10.85 20.14 -8.09
C ASP A 97 10.72 18.79 -8.78
N SER A 98 11.54 17.80 -8.38
CA SER A 98 11.55 16.46 -8.97
C SER A 98 10.99 15.38 -8.04
N LEU A 99 10.27 15.76 -6.98
CA LEU A 99 9.65 14.81 -6.08
C LEU A 99 8.47 14.11 -6.75
N ARG A 100 8.43 12.77 -6.66
CA ARG A 100 7.29 11.95 -7.07
C ARG A 100 6.84 11.05 -5.93
N LEU A 101 5.52 10.85 -5.84
CA LEU A 101 4.90 9.85 -4.97
C LEU A 101 4.40 8.71 -5.85
N GLU A 102 4.82 7.48 -5.55
CA GLU A 102 4.39 6.27 -6.25
C GLU A 102 3.73 5.30 -5.27
N PRO A 103 2.53 4.77 -5.54
CA PRO A 103 1.97 3.69 -4.73
C PRO A 103 2.89 2.45 -4.74
N VAL A 104 3.01 1.79 -3.59
CA VAL A 104 3.78 0.55 -3.45
C VAL A 104 2.84 -0.63 -3.25
N THR A 105 2.96 -1.63 -4.12
CA THR A 105 2.33 -2.94 -3.95
C THR A 105 3.37 -3.90 -3.36
N LEU A 106 3.05 -4.53 -2.24
CA LEU A 106 3.91 -5.55 -1.65
C LEU A 106 3.72 -6.89 -2.37
N GLY A 107 4.79 -7.69 -2.45
CA GLY A 107 4.70 -9.07 -2.88
C GLY A 107 3.85 -9.90 -1.93
N ALA A 108 3.19 -10.95 -2.43
CA ALA A 108 2.22 -11.77 -1.68
C ALA A 108 2.79 -12.41 -0.40
N THR A 109 4.11 -12.54 -0.28
CA THR A 109 4.80 -13.14 0.86
C THR A 109 5.34 -12.13 1.87
N VAL A 110 5.23 -10.82 1.59
CA VAL A 110 5.72 -9.76 2.47
C VAL A 110 4.61 -9.29 3.39
N LYS A 111 4.83 -9.41 4.70
CA LYS A 111 3.88 -8.94 5.72
C LYS A 111 4.03 -7.43 5.92
N LEU A 112 2.93 -6.70 5.96
CA LEU A 112 2.91 -5.29 6.33
C LEU A 112 2.66 -5.14 7.83
N VAL A 113 3.54 -4.42 8.53
CA VAL A 113 3.44 -4.18 9.97
C VAL A 113 2.97 -2.75 10.21
N ALA A 114 1.93 -2.54 11.02
CA ALA A 114 1.48 -1.21 11.39
C ALA A 114 2.45 -0.52 12.38
N PRO A 115 2.53 0.83 12.38
CA PRO A 115 3.31 1.55 13.39
C PRO A 115 2.65 1.45 14.75
N LYS A 116 3.48 1.40 15.79
CA LYS A 116 3.02 1.61 17.17
C LYS A 116 2.95 3.13 17.38
N GLU A 117 1.80 3.61 17.84
CA GLU A 117 1.61 5.02 18.21
C GLU A 117 2.41 5.40 19.46
#